data_AF-A0A496YUQ5-F1
#
_entry.id   AF-A0A496YUQ5-F1
#
_cell.length_a   1.000
_cell.length_b   1.000
_cell.length_c   1.000
_cell.angle_alpha   90.00
_cell.angle_beta   90.00
_cell.angle_gamma   90.00
#
_symmetry.space_group_name_H-M   'P 1'
#
loop_
_entity.id
_entity.type
_entity.pdbx_description
1 polymer ?
#
loop_
_entity_poly.entity_id
_entity_poly.type
_entity_poly.pdbx_seq_one_letter_code
_entity_poly.pdbx_strand_id
1 'polypeptide(L)'
;MENTGMSPGDREKETPTPSVIEMSPEYPRYRDSLIKVVFIVILVIVVGGAYFITRGKGPSLEKLKRSPSEFFSRLILGGDIYEACGSFVRTNQNLFRPLGQNVRLIPVRQEVSIINRTKTARVVFKVDGSKNIDKLYFSLEKKEGKWQVTSVKSKTVRGEYKRIYPLKSKGGVRM
;
A
#
# COMPACT_ATOMS: atom_id res chain seq x y z
N MET A 1 45.63 70.43 43.31
CA MET A 1 46.54 69.69 42.40
C MET A 1 45.82 69.52 41.08
N GLU A 2 46.48 69.98 40.03
CA GLU A 2 46.07 70.07 38.63
C GLU A 2 45.75 68.73 37.94
N ASN A 3 44.86 68.86 36.92
CA ASN A 3 44.87 68.27 35.57
C ASN A 3 44.82 66.73 35.39
N THR A 4 44.13 66.14 34.40
CA THR A 4 43.77 66.53 33.02
C THR A 4 42.69 65.51 32.56
N GLY A 5 41.57 65.84 31.93
CA GLY A 5 41.46 66.23 30.52
C GLY A 5 41.38 65.01 29.57
N MET A 6 40.18 64.50 29.26
CA MET A 6 39.91 63.78 28.00
C MET A 6 38.42 63.83 27.61
N SER A 7 38.21 64.12 26.33
CA SER A 7 36.98 64.55 25.64
C SER A 7 35.94 63.42 25.47
N PRO A 8 34.62 63.73 25.40
CA PRO A 8 33.57 62.73 25.20
C PRO A 8 33.48 62.35 23.71
N GLY A 9 34.37 61.48 23.27
CA GLY A 9 34.30 60.75 22.01
C GLY A 9 34.74 59.32 22.29
N ASP A 10 34.13 58.36 21.60
CA ASP A 10 34.56 56.95 21.58
C ASP A 10 34.03 56.03 22.69
N ARG A 11 32.70 56.03 22.89
CA ARG A 11 31.99 54.78 23.20
C ARG A 11 30.94 54.50 22.14
N GLU A 12 31.44 53.85 21.11
CA GLU A 12 30.82 52.76 20.34
C GLU A 12 29.30 52.84 20.10
N LYS A 13 29.02 53.09 18.81
CA LYS A 13 27.87 52.61 18.07
C LYS A 13 27.59 51.13 18.38
N GLU A 14 26.46 50.85 19.01
CA GLU A 14 25.71 49.63 18.75
C GLU A 14 24.33 50.03 18.21
N THR A 15 24.31 50.34 16.91
CA THR A 15 23.08 50.28 16.12
C THR A 15 22.47 48.89 16.28
N PRO A 16 21.21 48.76 16.69
CA PRO A 16 20.55 47.46 16.73
C PRO A 16 20.56 46.90 15.31
N THR A 17 21.20 45.75 15.13
CA THR A 17 21.11 44.99 13.88
C THR A 17 19.64 44.62 13.67
N PRO A 18 19.01 45.04 12.55
CA PRO A 18 17.63 44.66 12.29
C PRO A 18 17.55 43.14 12.22
N SER A 19 16.56 42.59 12.94
CA SER A 19 16.32 41.16 12.97
C SER A 19 16.13 40.64 11.54
N VAL A 20 16.67 39.47 11.22
CA VAL A 20 16.60 38.81 9.89
C VAL A 20 15.16 38.69 9.35
N ILE A 21 14.16 38.85 10.23
CA ILE A 21 12.73 38.84 9.93
C ILE A 21 12.31 40.07 9.10
N GLU A 22 12.96 41.23 9.28
CA GLU A 22 12.62 42.48 8.58
C GLU A 22 13.16 42.58 7.14
N MET A 23 14.06 41.67 6.73
CA MET A 23 14.62 41.66 5.37
C MET A 23 13.87 40.72 4.40
N SER A 24 12.80 40.06 4.86
CA SER A 24 12.00 39.20 3.98
C SER A 24 11.06 40.06 3.13
N PRO A 25 11.02 39.89 1.79
CA PRO A 25 10.10 40.63 0.95
C PRO A 25 8.66 40.36 1.41
N GLU A 26 7.87 41.42 1.55
CA GLU A 26 6.49 41.36 2.01
C GLU A 26 5.73 40.29 1.21
N TYR A 27 5.22 39.25 1.89
CA TYR A 27 4.58 38.12 1.23
C TYR A 27 3.36 38.65 0.45
N PRO A 28 3.34 38.50 -0.88
CA PRO A 28 2.30 39.14 -1.66
C PRO A 28 0.95 38.48 -1.38
N ARG A 29 0.03 39.22 -0.75
CA ARG A 29 -1.33 38.76 -0.37
C ARG A 29 -2.13 38.18 -1.55
N TYR A 30 -1.80 38.54 -2.79
CA TYR A 30 -2.42 37.99 -3.99
C TYR A 30 -2.14 36.49 -4.18
N ARG A 31 -1.04 35.95 -3.63
CA ARG A 31 -0.70 34.53 -3.72
C ARG A 31 -1.65 33.66 -2.90
N ASP A 32 -2.14 34.14 -1.76
CA ASP A 32 -3.11 33.40 -0.94
C ASP A 32 -4.46 33.22 -1.66
N SER A 33 -4.91 34.24 -2.37
CA SER A 33 -6.13 34.16 -3.20
C SER A 33 -5.95 33.19 -4.37
N LEU A 34 -4.80 33.23 -5.05
CA LEU A 34 -4.46 32.27 -6.09
C LEU A 34 -4.42 30.84 -5.57
N ILE A 35 -3.75 30.59 -4.43
CA ILE A 35 -3.66 29.27 -3.81
C ILE A 35 -5.06 28.75 -3.45
N LYS A 36 -5.93 29.60 -2.87
CA LYS A 36 -7.32 29.22 -2.57
C LYS A 36 -8.11 28.86 -3.81
N VAL A 37 -8.00 29.66 -4.88
CA VAL A 37 -8.69 29.38 -6.17
C VAL A 37 -8.19 28.06 -6.77
N VAL A 38 -6.87 27.83 -6.79
CA VAL A 38 -6.30 26.56 -7.28
C VAL A 38 -6.81 25.38 -6.45
N PHE A 39 -6.88 25.51 -5.13
CA PHE A 39 -7.43 24.46 -4.27
C PHE A 39 -8.90 24.17 -4.58
N ILE A 40 -9.72 25.20 -4.78
CA ILE A 40 -11.14 25.05 -5.13
C ILE A 40 -11.27 24.37 -6.50
N VAL A 41 -10.46 24.75 -7.49
CA VAL A 41 -10.48 24.15 -8.82
C VAL A 41 -10.08 22.67 -8.76
N ILE A 42 -9.02 22.33 -8.02
CA ILE A 42 -8.62 20.93 -7.81
C ILE A 42 -9.73 20.15 -7.12
N LEU A 43 -10.36 20.71 -6.09
CA LEU A 43 -11.47 20.09 -5.40
C LEU A 43 -12.65 19.81 -6.36
N VAL A 44 -13.00 20.78 -7.20
CA VAL A 44 -14.07 20.63 -8.21
C VAL A 44 -13.70 19.56 -9.24
N ILE A 45 -12.45 19.49 -9.70
CA ILE A 45 -11.99 18.46 -10.63
C ILE A 45 -12.05 17.07 -9.97
N VAL A 46 -11.67 16.96 -8.71
CA VAL A 46 -11.72 15.69 -7.97
C VAL A 46 -13.16 15.23 -7.74
N VAL A 47 -14.05 16.13 -7.30
CA VAL A 47 -15.47 15.84 -7.06
C VAL A 47 -16.19 15.55 -8.38
N GLY A 48 -15.95 16.36 -9.41
CA GLY A 48 -16.51 16.19 -10.74
C GLY A 48 -16.01 14.91 -11.43
N GLY A 49 -14.71 14.61 -11.32
CA GLY A 49 -14.12 13.37 -11.81
C GLY A 49 -14.69 12.14 -11.10
N ALA A 50 -14.84 12.19 -9.77
CA ALA A 50 -15.51 11.13 -9.01
C ALA A 50 -16.97 10.95 -9.44
N TYR A 51 -17.70 12.04 -9.69
CA TYR A 51 -19.08 12.00 -10.18
C TYR A 51 -19.19 11.41 -11.58
N PHE A 52 -18.23 11.71 -12.47
CA PHE A 52 -18.23 11.20 -13.83
C PHE A 52 -17.88 9.71 -13.88
N ILE A 53 -16.95 9.25 -13.04
CA ILE A 53 -16.59 7.82 -12.90
C ILE A 53 -17.75 7.01 -12.30
N THR A 54 -18.59 7.61 -11.44
CA THR A 54 -19.69 6.90 -10.76
C THR A 54 -20.96 6.72 -11.58
N ARG A 55 -21.14 7.46 -12.69
CA ARG A 55 -22.38 7.40 -13.49
C ARG A 55 -22.46 6.17 -14.44
N GLY A 56 -21.40 5.38 -14.55
CA GLY A 56 -21.33 4.22 -15.44
C GLY A 56 -20.89 2.92 -14.73
N LYS A 57 -21.86 2.04 -14.46
CA LYS A 57 -21.73 0.59 -14.15
C LYS A 57 -21.49 0.16 -12.67
N GLY A 58 -22.54 -0.44 -12.09
CA GLY A 58 -22.45 -1.70 -11.34
C GLY A 58 -22.73 -1.68 -9.82
N PRO A 59 -23.19 -2.80 -9.24
CA PRO A 59 -23.73 -2.95 -7.86
C PRO A 59 -22.70 -2.79 -6.72
N SER A 60 -21.57 -2.11 -6.98
CA SER A 60 -20.45 -1.94 -6.04
C SER A 60 -20.58 -0.68 -5.17
N LEU A 61 -21.47 0.26 -5.55
CA LEU A 61 -21.58 1.57 -4.90
C LEU A 61 -22.37 1.59 -3.58
N GLU A 62 -23.20 0.57 -3.29
CA GLU A 62 -23.84 0.48 -1.97
C GLU A 62 -22.81 0.31 -0.84
N LYS A 63 -21.68 -0.34 -1.13
CA LYS A 63 -20.58 -0.52 -0.17
C LYS A 63 -19.72 0.75 -0.03
N LEU A 64 -19.65 1.60 -1.06
CA LEU A 64 -18.93 2.88 -1.00
C LEU A 64 -19.61 3.88 -0.05
N LYS A 65 -20.96 3.87 0.00
CA LYS A 65 -21.74 4.72 0.91
C LYS A 65 -21.56 4.36 2.39
N ARG A 66 -21.28 3.10 2.71
CA ARG A 66 -21.13 2.63 4.09
C ARG A 66 -19.72 2.80 4.65
N SER A 67 -18.68 2.71 3.82
CA SER A 67 -17.29 2.74 4.29
C SER A 67 -16.30 3.12 3.17
N PRO A 68 -16.13 4.41 2.87
CA PRO A 68 -15.22 4.87 1.80
C PRO A 68 -13.76 4.47 2.07
N SER A 69 -13.31 4.47 3.32
CA SER A 69 -11.97 4.04 3.72
C SER A 69 -11.70 2.55 3.48
N GLU A 70 -12.69 1.67 3.70
CA GLU A 70 -12.57 0.24 3.37
C GLU A 70 -12.49 0.00 1.86
N PHE A 71 -13.18 0.81 1.07
CA PHE A 71 -13.15 0.67 -0.39
C PHE A 71 -11.79 1.08 -0.96
N PHE A 72 -11.25 2.23 -0.52
CA PHE A 72 -9.93 2.69 -0.94
C PHE A 72 -8.80 1.81 -0.39
N SER A 73 -8.92 1.32 0.86
CA SER A 73 -7.95 0.36 1.39
C SER A 73 -8.01 -0.99 0.68
N ARG A 74 -9.18 -1.51 0.29
CA ARG A 74 -9.25 -2.73 -0.55
C ARG A 74 -8.65 -2.51 -1.94
N LEU A 75 -8.89 -1.35 -2.55
CA LEU A 75 -8.35 -1.00 -3.87
C LEU A 75 -6.82 -0.84 -3.87
N ILE A 76 -6.25 -0.35 -2.77
CA ILE A 76 -4.82 0.01 -2.65
C ILE A 76 -3.99 -1.06 -1.92
N LEU A 77 -4.53 -1.74 -0.89
CA LEU A 77 -3.78 -2.64 0.02
C LEU A 77 -3.97 -4.15 -0.19
N GLY A 78 -4.78 -4.59 -1.16
CA GLY A 78 -4.80 -6.01 -1.54
C GLY A 78 -5.59 -6.92 -0.59
N GLY A 79 -6.66 -6.42 0.03
CA GLY A 79 -7.61 -7.25 0.78
C GLY A 79 -8.15 -8.44 -0.04
N ASP A 80 -8.31 -8.24 -1.36
CA ASP A 80 -8.74 -9.30 -2.29
C ASP A 80 -7.73 -10.45 -2.41
N ILE A 81 -6.45 -10.26 -2.07
CA ILE A 81 -5.40 -11.29 -2.24
C ILE A 81 -5.56 -12.38 -1.17
N TYR A 82 -5.74 -11.98 0.09
CA TYR A 82 -5.99 -12.92 1.18
C TYR A 82 -7.34 -13.61 1.02
N GLU A 83 -8.36 -12.88 0.57
CA GLU A 83 -9.67 -13.45 0.27
C GLU A 83 -9.59 -14.46 -0.89
N ALA A 84 -8.82 -14.18 -1.93
CA ALA A 84 -8.58 -15.13 -3.02
C ALA A 84 -7.83 -16.39 -2.55
N CYS A 85 -6.82 -16.24 -1.68
CA CYS A 85 -6.12 -17.39 -1.08
C CYS A 85 -7.06 -18.23 -0.20
N GLY A 86 -7.82 -17.58 0.67
CA GLY A 86 -8.78 -18.24 1.57
C GLY A 86 -9.89 -18.96 0.79
N SER A 87 -10.44 -18.30 -0.22
CA SER A 87 -11.44 -18.90 -1.12
C SER A 87 -10.84 -20.08 -1.87
N PHE A 88 -9.62 -19.98 -2.38
CA PHE A 88 -8.94 -21.08 -3.05
C PHE A 88 -8.76 -22.30 -2.14
N VAL A 89 -8.36 -22.10 -0.88
CA VAL A 89 -8.23 -23.18 0.11
C VAL A 89 -9.59 -23.82 0.41
N ARG A 90 -10.64 -23.02 0.59
CA ARG A 90 -12.01 -23.51 0.85
C ARG A 90 -12.58 -24.30 -0.33
N THR A 91 -12.35 -23.84 -1.56
CA THR A 91 -12.82 -24.53 -2.77
C THR A 91 -12.01 -25.80 -3.03
N ASN A 92 -10.72 -25.82 -2.68
CA ASN A 92 -9.81 -26.93 -2.97
C ASN A 92 -9.35 -27.70 -1.72
N GLN A 93 -10.24 -27.94 -0.75
CA GLN A 93 -9.90 -28.62 0.50
C GLN A 93 -9.13 -29.94 0.30
N ASN A 94 -9.44 -30.67 -0.78
CA ASN A 94 -8.75 -31.91 -1.15
C ASN A 94 -7.23 -31.74 -1.36
N LEU A 95 -6.77 -30.62 -1.94
CA LEU A 95 -5.35 -30.32 -2.14
C LEU A 95 -4.63 -30.05 -0.81
N PHE A 96 -5.38 -29.56 0.16
CA PHE A 96 -4.89 -29.11 1.46
C PHE A 96 -5.10 -30.14 2.57
N ARG A 97 -5.77 -31.25 2.29
CA ARG A 97 -5.95 -32.39 3.20
C ARG A 97 -4.65 -32.85 3.90
N PRO A 98 -3.47 -32.87 3.25
CA PRO A 98 -2.21 -33.23 3.91
C PRO A 98 -1.76 -32.27 5.02
N LEU A 99 -2.32 -31.05 5.10
CA LEU A 99 -1.99 -30.09 6.15
C LEU A 99 -2.59 -30.50 7.50
N GLY A 100 -3.76 -31.17 7.50
CA GLY A 100 -4.54 -31.52 8.70
C GLY A 100 -5.93 -30.85 8.72
N GLN A 101 -6.81 -31.31 9.61
CA GLN A 101 -8.23 -30.87 9.67
C GLN A 101 -8.45 -29.55 10.44
N ASN A 102 -7.48 -29.09 11.25
CA ASN A 102 -7.61 -27.89 12.10
C ASN A 102 -6.46 -26.90 11.88
N VAL A 103 -6.11 -26.68 10.63
CA VAL A 103 -4.95 -25.88 10.27
C VAL A 103 -5.33 -24.41 10.16
N ARG A 104 -4.61 -23.55 10.88
CA ARG A 104 -4.76 -22.10 10.77
C ARG A 104 -3.68 -21.53 9.87
N LEU A 105 -4.08 -20.67 8.94
CA LEU A 105 -3.17 -19.97 8.04
C LEU A 105 -2.93 -18.57 8.58
N ILE A 106 -1.71 -18.29 9.03
CA ILE A 106 -1.32 -16.99 9.57
C ILE A 106 -0.50 -16.25 8.50
N PRO A 107 -0.94 -15.08 8.00
CA PRO A 107 -0.19 -14.35 7.00
C PRO A 107 1.14 -13.86 7.58
N VAL A 108 2.24 -14.07 6.85
CA VAL A 108 3.60 -13.69 7.27
C VAL A 108 4.16 -12.59 6.37
N ARG A 109 3.96 -12.72 5.05
CA ARG A 109 4.55 -11.80 4.07
C ARG A 109 3.63 -11.70 2.86
N GLN A 110 3.51 -10.49 2.33
CA GLN A 110 2.87 -10.20 1.06
C GLN A 110 3.80 -9.35 0.21
N GLU A 111 3.95 -9.72 -1.05
CA GLU A 111 4.67 -8.94 -2.05
C GLU A 111 3.76 -8.78 -3.26
N VAL A 112 3.61 -7.54 -3.72
CA VAL A 112 2.88 -7.23 -4.95
C VAL A 112 3.88 -6.64 -5.92
N SER A 113 3.93 -7.18 -7.12
CA SER A 113 4.82 -6.73 -8.19
C SER A 113 4.08 -6.68 -9.52
N ILE A 114 4.64 -5.94 -10.48
CA ILE A 114 4.14 -5.90 -11.85
C ILE A 114 5.16 -6.60 -12.73
N ILE A 115 4.76 -7.69 -13.38
CA ILE A 115 5.60 -8.49 -14.28
C ILE A 115 4.86 -8.55 -15.61
N ASN A 116 5.51 -8.15 -16.71
CA ASN A 116 4.92 -8.17 -18.06
C ASN A 116 3.52 -7.52 -18.13
N ARG A 117 3.39 -6.30 -17.58
CA ARG A 117 2.11 -5.54 -17.47
C ARG A 117 1.01 -6.24 -16.64
N THR A 118 1.30 -7.38 -16.03
CA THR A 118 0.37 -8.12 -15.18
C THR A 118 0.72 -7.90 -13.72
N LYS A 119 -0.27 -7.52 -12.89
CA LYS A 119 -0.07 -7.46 -11.44
C LYS A 119 0.02 -8.88 -10.90
N THR A 120 1.10 -9.19 -10.21
CA THR A 120 1.33 -10.48 -9.55
C THR A 120 1.48 -10.27 -8.06
N ALA A 121 1.09 -11.25 -7.26
CA ALA A 121 1.26 -11.23 -5.82
C ALA A 121 1.86 -12.54 -5.33
N ARG A 122 2.73 -12.44 -4.34
CA ARG A 122 3.26 -13.59 -3.59
C ARG A 122 2.86 -13.42 -2.14
N VAL A 123 2.19 -14.42 -1.59
CA VAL A 123 1.76 -14.44 -0.19
C VAL A 123 2.33 -15.65 0.49
N VAL A 124 2.91 -15.45 1.67
CA VAL A 124 3.43 -16.51 2.52
C VAL A 124 2.56 -16.62 3.75
N PHE A 125 2.01 -17.80 3.99
CA PHE A 125 1.30 -18.14 5.21
C PHE A 125 2.13 -19.11 6.05
N LYS A 126 2.22 -18.87 7.34
CA LYS A 126 2.63 -19.88 8.32
C LYS A 126 1.44 -20.79 8.58
N VAL A 127 1.73 -22.07 8.65
CA VAL A 127 0.75 -23.13 8.88
C VAL A 127 0.83 -23.50 10.36
N ASP A 128 -0.18 -23.11 11.14
CA ASP A 128 -0.29 -23.46 12.55
C ASP A 128 -1.21 -24.68 12.72
N GLY A 129 -0.78 -25.64 13.55
CA GLY A 129 -1.48 -26.92 13.75
C GLY A 129 -1.07 -28.06 12.81
N SER A 130 -0.11 -27.87 11.89
CA SER A 130 0.45 -28.95 11.07
C SER A 130 1.80 -29.42 11.61
N LYS A 131 2.00 -30.74 11.72
CA LYS A 131 3.27 -31.33 12.19
C LYS A 131 4.37 -31.35 11.13
N ASN A 132 3.99 -31.29 9.85
CA ASN A 132 4.90 -31.57 8.73
C ASN A 132 5.16 -30.35 7.86
N ILE A 133 4.27 -29.35 7.87
CA ILE A 133 4.32 -28.20 6.97
C ILE A 133 4.44 -26.93 7.81
N ASP A 134 5.47 -26.14 7.52
CA ASP A 134 5.75 -24.86 8.19
C ASP A 134 5.09 -23.70 7.45
N LYS A 135 5.24 -23.66 6.12
CA LYS A 135 4.79 -22.51 5.31
C LYS A 135 4.09 -22.93 4.02
N LEU A 136 3.13 -22.11 3.61
CA LEU A 136 2.53 -22.12 2.28
C LEU A 136 2.88 -20.84 1.53
N TYR A 137 3.22 -21.00 0.26
CA TYR A 137 3.56 -19.94 -0.66
C TYR A 137 2.52 -19.93 -1.77
N PHE A 138 1.74 -18.85 -1.84
CA PHE A 138 0.76 -18.61 -2.89
C PHE A 138 1.34 -17.61 -3.88
N SER A 139 1.26 -17.95 -5.16
CA SER A 139 1.47 -17.03 -6.27
C SER A 139 0.12 -16.73 -6.89
N LEU A 140 -0.16 -15.44 -7.09
CA LEU A 140 -1.40 -14.95 -7.68
C LEU A 140 -1.12 -14.00 -8.83
N GLU A 141 -2.03 -13.96 -9.79
CA GLU A 141 -2.03 -13.01 -10.89
C GLU A 141 -3.38 -12.30 -10.95
N LYS A 142 -3.37 -11.01 -11.28
CA LYS A 142 -4.59 -10.24 -11.49
C LYS A 142 -5.02 -10.38 -12.95
N LYS A 143 -6.09 -11.13 -13.20
CA LYS A 143 -6.72 -11.31 -14.52
C LYS A 143 -8.13 -10.73 -14.48
N GLU A 144 -8.47 -9.89 -15.46
CA GLU A 144 -9.80 -9.26 -15.58
C GLU A 144 -10.26 -8.56 -14.28
N GLY A 145 -9.32 -7.92 -13.57
CA GLY A 145 -9.62 -7.23 -12.31
C GLY A 145 -9.70 -8.12 -11.08
N LYS A 146 -9.62 -9.45 -11.20
CA LYS A 146 -9.69 -10.41 -10.08
C LYS A 146 -8.35 -11.11 -9.85
N TRP A 147 -8.02 -11.40 -8.60
CA TRP A 147 -6.85 -12.20 -8.25
C TRP A 147 -7.14 -13.69 -8.43
N GLN A 148 -6.26 -14.38 -9.13
CA GLN A 148 -6.34 -15.81 -9.36
C GLN A 148 -5.07 -16.49 -8.87
N VAL A 149 -5.21 -17.56 -8.09
CA VAL A 149 -4.08 -18.36 -7.62
C VAL A 149 -3.51 -19.17 -8.78
N THR A 150 -2.25 -18.93 -9.13
CA THR A 150 -1.55 -19.63 -10.22
C THR A 150 -0.67 -20.75 -9.71
N SER A 151 -0.13 -20.64 -8.50
CA SER A 151 0.67 -21.70 -7.89
C SER A 151 0.56 -21.68 -6.37
N VAL A 152 0.60 -22.88 -5.80
CA VAL A 152 0.74 -23.08 -4.35
C VAL A 152 1.86 -24.06 -4.08
N LYS A 153 2.79 -23.68 -3.19
CA LYS A 153 3.89 -24.53 -2.73
C LYS A 153 3.88 -24.60 -1.22
N SER A 154 4.22 -25.75 -0.65
CA SER A 154 4.47 -25.92 0.79
C SER A 154 5.95 -26.07 1.06
N LYS A 155 6.40 -25.54 2.18
CA LYS A 155 7.69 -25.84 2.78
C LYS A 155 7.49 -26.66 4.04
N THR A 156 8.15 -27.81 4.13
CA THR A 156 8.12 -28.66 5.32
C THR A 156 9.00 -28.08 6.43
N VAL A 157 8.83 -28.55 7.66
CA VAL A 157 9.71 -28.19 8.78
C VAL A 157 11.18 -28.56 8.50
N ARG A 158 11.41 -29.60 7.69
CA ARG A 158 12.74 -30.03 7.22
C ARG A 158 13.32 -29.15 6.11
N GLY A 159 12.58 -28.14 5.66
CA GLY A 159 13.00 -27.22 4.60
C GLY A 159 12.73 -27.69 3.18
N GLU A 160 12.09 -28.85 3.00
CA GLU A 160 11.76 -29.39 1.68
C GLU A 160 10.60 -28.61 1.05
N TYR A 161 10.70 -28.35 -0.25
CA TYR A 161 9.65 -27.67 -1.01
C TYR A 161 8.84 -28.66 -1.82
N LYS A 162 7.51 -28.64 -1.65
CA LYS A 162 6.57 -29.45 -2.42
C LYS A 162 5.56 -28.55 -3.13
N ARG A 163 5.32 -28.81 -4.41
CA ARG A 163 4.25 -28.13 -5.16
C ARG A 163 2.91 -28.78 -4.83
N ILE A 164 1.94 -27.98 -4.41
CA ILE A 164 0.55 -28.40 -4.16
C ILE A 164 -0.31 -28.11 -5.39
N TYR A 165 -0.10 -26.95 -6.03
CA TYR A 165 -0.84 -26.52 -7.20
C TYR A 165 0.08 -25.80 -8.22
N PRO A 166 -0.12 -26.00 -9.54
CA PRO A 166 -1.01 -26.99 -10.15
C PRO A 166 -0.56 -28.43 -9.84
N LEU A 167 -1.51 -29.36 -9.77
CA LEU A 167 -1.20 -30.79 -9.71
C LEU A 167 -0.37 -31.12 -10.94
N LYS A 168 0.75 -31.85 -10.78
CA LYS A 168 1.51 -32.33 -11.94
C LYS A 168 0.53 -33.07 -12.84
N SER A 169 0.30 -32.56 -14.06
CA SER A 169 -0.36 -33.34 -15.09
C SER A 169 0.49 -34.59 -15.29
N LYS A 170 -0.02 -35.75 -14.87
CA LYS A 170 0.53 -37.02 -15.33
C LYS A 170 0.04 -37.17 -16.77
N GLY A 171 0.91 -36.85 -17.73
CA GLY A 171 0.69 -37.14 -19.15
C GLY A 171 0.36 -35.90 -19.98
N GLY A 172 1.14 -35.72 -21.05
CA GLY A 172 0.97 -34.65 -22.03
C GLY A 172 2.14 -34.53 -23.00
N VAL A 173 2.46 -35.65 -23.67
CA VAL A 173 3.07 -35.78 -25.01
C VAL A 173 4.43 -35.09 -25.26
N ARG A 174 5.46 -35.94 -25.45
CA ARG A 174 6.63 -35.63 -26.29
C ARG A 174 6.11 -35.29 -27.69
N MET A 175 6.35 -34.07 -28.16
CA MET A 175 6.63 -33.84 -29.58
C MET A 175 8.13 -33.96 -29.77
#